data_AF-A0A4R1G5P6-F1
#
_entry.id   AF-A0A4R1G5P6-F1
#
_cell.length_a   1.000
_cell.length_b   1.000
_cell.length_c   1.000
_cell.angle_alpha   90.00
_cell.angle_beta   90.00
_cell.angle_gamma   90.00
#
_symmetry.space_group_name_H-M   'P 1'
#
loop_
_entity.id
_entity.type
_entity.pdbx_description
1 polymer ?
#
loop_
_entity_poly.entity_id
_entity_poly.type
_entity_poly.pdbx_seq_one_letter_code
_entity_poly.pdbx_strand_id
1 'polypeptide(L)'
;MSTTARRHPAEHGWFSSSHSNNGNQCVEVRFVESAVQIRDSKFHRDSHNAGLDEPIITVAAPVWTAFLHRLLAGHPHPALVVHTSPDGSTTLRHEAVHLHFTAEEWNAFVAGVRDEEFACV
;
A
#
# COMPACT_ATOMS: atom_id res chain seq x y z
N MET A 1 15.82 7.91 21.83
CA MET A 1 15.13 9.12 21.34
C MET A 1 15.38 9.20 19.85
N SER A 2 14.43 8.76 19.02
CA SER A 2 14.54 8.83 17.56
C SER A 2 13.35 9.61 17.03
N THR A 3 13.65 10.89 16.79
CA THR A 3 13.12 11.84 15.82
C THR A 3 11.74 11.56 15.22
N THR A 4 10.81 12.42 15.65
CA THR A 4 9.54 12.79 15.03
C THR A 4 9.73 13.10 13.54
N ALA A 5 9.46 12.13 12.67
CA ALA A 5 9.37 12.36 11.24
C ALA A 5 7.94 12.79 10.89
N ARG A 6 7.62 14.07 11.13
CA ARG A 6 6.62 14.78 10.31
C ARG A 6 7.19 14.85 8.89
N ARG A 7 7.15 13.76 8.13
CA ARG A 7 7.57 13.78 6.73
C ARG A 7 6.39 14.29 5.92
N HIS A 8 6.56 15.50 5.40
CA HIS A 8 5.76 16.05 4.32
C HIS A 8 5.41 14.94 3.32
N PRO A 9 4.14 14.85 2.87
CA PRO A 9 3.78 13.94 1.79
C PRO A 9 4.74 14.19 0.64
N ALA A 10 5.46 13.17 0.22
CA ALA A 10 6.48 13.26 -0.82
C ALA A 10 5.88 13.93 -2.06
N GLU A 11 6.25 15.17 -2.33
CA GLU A 11 5.57 15.99 -3.34
C GLU A 11 5.70 15.40 -4.77
N HIS A 12 6.59 14.43 -5.03
CA HIS A 12 6.78 13.88 -6.39
C HIS A 12 7.17 12.39 -6.52
N GLY A 13 7.17 11.58 -5.45
CA GLY A 13 7.78 10.24 -5.48
C GLY A 13 7.00 9.10 -4.83
N TRP A 14 7.26 7.88 -5.27
CA TRP A 14 6.85 6.66 -4.58
C TRP A 14 7.56 6.55 -3.23
N PHE A 15 6.83 6.21 -2.18
CA PHE A 15 7.39 5.98 -0.84
C PHE A 15 6.77 4.71 -0.23
N SER A 16 7.55 4.04 0.62
CA SER A 16 7.10 2.88 1.40
C SER A 16 7.00 3.22 2.89
N SER A 17 6.39 2.33 3.68
CA SER A 17 6.39 2.46 5.15
C SER A 17 7.82 2.43 5.70
N SER A 18 8.08 3.17 6.79
CA SER A 18 9.38 3.09 7.46
C SER A 18 9.64 1.72 8.13
N HIS A 19 8.59 0.91 8.29
CA HIS A 19 8.60 -0.43 8.85
C HIS A 19 8.87 -1.51 7.80
N SER A 20 8.95 -1.15 6.53
CA SER A 20 9.29 -2.08 5.47
C SER A 20 10.78 -2.43 5.58
N ASN A 21 11.09 -3.66 6.03
CA ASN A 21 12.45 -4.03 6.39
C ASN A 21 13.40 -3.95 5.18
N ASN A 22 14.64 -3.58 5.50
CA ASN A 22 15.63 -2.90 4.66
C ASN A 22 16.22 -3.73 3.49
N GLY A 23 15.40 -4.35 2.62
CA GLY A 23 16.00 -5.09 1.52
C GLY A 23 15.17 -5.70 0.40
N ASN A 24 13.86 -5.96 0.48
CA ASN A 24 13.24 -6.66 -0.68
C ASN A 24 11.72 -6.64 -0.91
N GLN A 25 10.88 -6.07 -0.03
CA GLN A 25 9.45 -6.44 -0.02
C GLN A 25 8.56 -5.29 0.50
N CYS A 26 8.00 -4.43 -0.37
CA CYS A 26 7.19 -3.30 0.11
C CYS A 26 6.03 -2.90 -0.81
N VAL A 27 4.90 -2.55 -0.17
CA VAL A 27 3.85 -1.69 -0.73
C VAL A 27 4.42 -0.29 -0.92
N GLU A 28 4.37 0.24 -2.13
CA GLU A 28 4.71 1.63 -2.42
C GLU A 28 3.44 2.43 -2.67
N VAL A 29 3.38 3.61 -2.06
CA VAL A 29 2.29 4.56 -2.21
C VAL A 29 2.85 5.85 -2.79
N ARG A 30 2.08 6.50 -3.65
CA ARG A 30 2.39 7.81 -4.19
C ARG A 30 1.14 8.67 -4.17
N PHE A 31 1.27 9.90 -3.67
CA PHE A 31 0.23 10.90 -3.76
C PHE A 31 0.37 11.66 -5.08
N VAL A 32 -0.72 11.78 -5.83
CA VAL A 32 -0.77 12.46 -7.13
C VAL A 32 -2.02 13.33 -7.14
N GLU A 33 -1.84 14.64 -7.02
CA GLU A 33 -2.92 15.64 -7.02
C GLU A 33 -4.03 15.31 -6.01
N SER A 34 -5.14 14.69 -6.47
CA SER A 34 -6.30 14.29 -5.66
C SER A 34 -6.47 12.78 -5.52
N ALA A 35 -5.46 12.01 -5.94
CA ALA A 35 -5.45 10.56 -5.96
C ALA A 35 -4.22 9.98 -5.25
N VAL A 36 -4.37 8.71 -4.87
CA VAL A 36 -3.36 7.87 -4.27
C VAL A 36 -3.14 6.69 -5.20
N GLN A 37 -1.88 6.51 -5.61
CA GLN A 37 -1.45 5.36 -6.38
C GLN A 37 -0.76 4.38 -5.45
N ILE A 38 -1.11 3.09 -5.55
CA ILE A 38 -0.50 2.00 -4.82
C ILE A 38 0.06 1.02 -5.85
N ARG A 39 1.30 0.58 -5.63
CA ARG A 39 1.92 -0.45 -6.45
C ARG A 39 2.76 -1.40 -5.60
N ASP A 40 3.19 -2.46 -6.26
CA ASP A 40 4.03 -3.47 -5.68
C ASP A 40 5.44 -3.40 -6.28
N SER A 41 6.40 -2.93 -5.48
CA SER A 41 7.78 -2.72 -5.94
C SER A 41 8.48 -4.00 -6.42
N LYS A 42 7.98 -5.20 -6.05
CA LYS A 42 8.54 -6.47 -6.51
C LYS A 42 8.01 -6.89 -7.88
N PHE A 43 6.94 -6.27 -8.39
CA PHE A 43 6.33 -6.67 -9.65
C PHE A 43 7.36 -6.67 -10.80
N HIS A 44 8.18 -5.62 -10.88
CA HIS A 44 9.27 -5.51 -11.86
C HIS A 44 10.44 -6.46 -11.63
N ARG A 45 10.58 -7.04 -10.42
CA ARG A 45 11.71 -7.91 -10.06
C ARG A 45 11.40 -9.38 -10.27
N ASP A 46 10.12 -9.76 -10.29
CA ASP A 46 9.71 -11.12 -10.58
C ASP A 46 9.79 -11.38 -12.09
N SER A 47 10.64 -12.33 -12.47
CA SER A 47 10.81 -12.74 -13.86
C SER A 47 9.54 -13.35 -14.47
N HIS A 48 8.59 -13.83 -13.66
CA HIS A 48 7.29 -14.29 -14.14
C HIS A 48 6.40 -13.15 -14.63
N ASN A 49 6.67 -11.91 -14.19
CA ASN A 49 5.96 -10.71 -14.61
C ASN A 49 6.67 -9.97 -15.76
N ALA A 50 7.77 -10.53 -16.28
CA ALA A 50 8.52 -9.91 -17.36
C ALA A 50 7.65 -9.75 -18.62
N GLY A 51 7.41 -8.49 -19.01
CA GLY A 51 6.56 -8.13 -20.16
C GLY A 51 5.09 -7.88 -19.82
N LEU A 52 4.70 -7.96 -18.55
CA LEU A 52 3.40 -7.48 -18.08
C LEU A 52 3.50 -6.00 -17.67
N ASP A 53 2.41 -5.26 -17.88
CA ASP A 53 2.28 -3.90 -17.36
C ASP A 53 2.21 -3.93 -15.83
N GLU A 54 2.95 -3.04 -15.16
CA GLU A 54 2.93 -2.93 -13.71
C GLU A 54 1.52 -2.55 -13.23
N PRO A 55 0.87 -3.38 -12.38
CA PRO A 55 -0.41 -3.05 -11.82
C PRO A 55 -0.25 -1.88 -10.84
N ILE A 56 -0.94 -0.79 -11.12
CA ILE A 56 -1.02 0.37 -10.25
C ILE A 56 -2.48 0.60 -9.88
N ILE A 57 -2.81 0.43 -8.60
CA ILE A 57 -4.13 0.80 -8.08
C ILE A 57 -4.16 2.31 -7.91
N THR A 58 -5.11 3.00 -8.56
CA THR A 58 -5.30 4.44 -8.38
C THR A 58 -6.67 4.68 -7.74
N VAL A 59 -6.69 5.38 -6.61
CA VAL A 59 -7.92 5.71 -5.88
C VAL A 59 -7.94 7.17 -5.47
N ALA A 60 -9.12 7.77 -5.31
CA ALA A 60 -9.21 9.14 -4.81
C ALA A 60 -8.72 9.22 -3.35
N ALA A 61 -8.09 10.34 -2.95
CA ALA A 61 -7.64 10.60 -1.58
C ALA A 61 -8.72 10.32 -0.50
N PRO A 62 -10.00 10.78 -0.63
CA PRO A 62 -11.02 10.45 0.36
C PRO A 62 -11.35 8.95 0.44
N VAL A 63 -11.24 8.24 -0.68
CA VAL A 63 -11.43 6.78 -0.74
C VAL A 63 -10.29 6.07 -0.02
N TRP A 64 -9.05 6.53 -0.23
CA TRP A 64 -7.89 6.02 0.48
C TRP A 64 -8.00 6.20 2.00
N THR A 65 -8.32 7.41 2.47
CA THR A 65 -8.49 7.67 3.90
C THR A 65 -9.60 6.81 4.51
N ALA A 66 -10.75 6.68 3.82
CA ALA A 66 -11.83 5.81 4.27
C ALA A 66 -11.40 4.33 4.31
N PHE A 67 -10.58 3.89 3.36
CA PHE A 67 -10.01 2.55 3.34
C PHE A 67 -9.08 2.31 4.53
N LEU A 68 -8.15 3.22 4.84
CA LEU A 68 -7.25 3.09 5.98
C LEU A 68 -8.01 2.97 7.30
N HIS A 69 -9.01 3.81 7.52
CA HIS A 69 -9.85 3.75 8.73
C HIS A 69 -10.60 2.43 8.85
N ARG A 70 -11.18 1.94 7.74
CA ARG A 70 -11.88 0.66 7.72
C ARG A 70 -10.94 -0.51 7.94
N LEU A 71 -9.75 -0.47 7.35
CA LEU A 71 -8.73 -1.48 7.52
C LEU A 71 -8.31 -1.62 8.99
N LEU A 72 -8.07 -0.51 9.67
CA LEU A 72 -7.78 -0.50 11.11
C LEU A 72 -8.94 -1.01 11.96
N ALA A 73 -10.17 -0.73 11.54
CA ALA A 73 -11.38 -1.22 12.19
C ALA A 73 -11.74 -2.68 11.82
N GLY A 74 -10.97 -3.35 10.95
CA GLY A 74 -11.26 -4.70 10.48
C GLY A 74 -12.50 -4.80 9.58
N HIS A 75 -12.93 -3.69 8.97
CA HIS A 75 -14.10 -3.65 8.09
C HIS A 75 -13.71 -3.66 6.62
N PRO A 76 -14.51 -4.30 5.75
CA PRO A 76 -14.30 -4.24 4.31
C PRO A 76 -14.60 -2.84 3.76
N HIS A 77 -13.85 -2.44 2.75
CA HIS A 77 -14.13 -1.24 1.94
C HIS A 77 -14.71 -1.68 0.58
N PRO A 78 -15.75 -0.99 0.05
CA PRO A 78 -16.43 -1.42 -1.18
C PRO A 78 -15.55 -1.30 -2.45
N ALA A 79 -14.69 -0.28 -2.53
CA ALA A 79 -13.80 -0.06 -3.67
C ALA A 79 -12.45 -0.81 -3.57
N LEU A 80 -11.70 -0.63 -2.47
CA LEU A 80 -10.49 -1.40 -2.17
C LEU A 80 -10.82 -2.64 -1.35
N VAL A 81 -10.80 -3.79 -2.01
CA VAL A 81 -11.11 -5.07 -1.38
C VAL A 81 -9.82 -5.79 -1.00
N VAL A 82 -9.71 -6.14 0.27
CA VAL A 82 -8.58 -6.92 0.81
C VAL A 82 -9.03 -8.36 0.96
N HIS A 83 -8.29 -9.27 0.34
CA HIS A 83 -8.48 -10.71 0.49
C HIS A 83 -7.23 -11.32 1.10
N THR A 84 -7.30 -11.69 2.38
CA THR A 84 -6.22 -12.43 3.05
C THR A 84 -6.48 -13.93 2.97
N SER A 85 -5.55 -14.65 2.39
CA SER A 85 -5.53 -16.10 2.28
C SER A 85 -5.14 -16.75 3.62
N PRO A 86 -5.42 -18.05 3.83
CA PRO A 86 -5.06 -18.76 5.06
C PRO A 86 -3.56 -18.82 5.36
N ASP A 87 -2.72 -18.68 4.32
CA ASP A 87 -1.25 -18.60 4.43
C ASP A 87 -0.75 -17.21 4.85
N GLY A 88 -1.65 -16.25 5.03
CA GLY A 88 -1.36 -14.86 5.37
C GLY A 88 -1.04 -13.99 4.16
N SER A 89 -0.93 -14.56 2.95
CA SER A 89 -0.79 -13.75 1.73
C SER A 89 -2.06 -12.91 1.54
N THR A 90 -1.88 -11.67 1.10
CA THR A 90 -2.97 -10.71 1.00
C THR A 90 -3.01 -10.11 -0.39
N THR A 91 -4.17 -10.21 -1.03
CA THR A 91 -4.43 -9.57 -2.32
C THR A 91 -5.25 -8.31 -2.11
N LEU A 92 -4.70 -7.17 -2.51
CA LEU A 92 -5.43 -5.92 -2.59
C LEU A 92 -6.00 -5.78 -3.99
N ARG A 93 -7.32 -5.61 -4.10
CA ARG A 93 -8.02 -5.47 -5.37
C ARG A 93 -8.74 -4.15 -5.44
N HIS A 94 -8.59 -3.47 -6.57
CA HIS A 94 -9.39 -2.31 -6.93
C HIS A 94 -9.79 -2.44 -8.39
N GLU A 95 -11.10 -2.50 -8.66
CA GLU A 95 -11.64 -2.79 -9.99
C GLU A 95 -11.03 -4.08 -10.59
N ALA A 96 -10.29 -3.96 -11.69
CA ALA A 96 -9.61 -5.05 -12.40
C ALA A 96 -8.12 -5.19 -12.02
N VAL A 97 -7.59 -4.30 -11.16
CA VAL A 97 -6.19 -4.31 -10.73
C VAL A 97 -6.06 -5.11 -9.44
N HIS A 98 -5.10 -6.02 -9.41
CA HIS A 98 -4.79 -6.88 -8.27
C HIS A 98 -3.32 -6.73 -7.90
N LEU A 99 -3.05 -6.46 -6.62
CA LEU A 99 -1.71 -6.45 -6.04
C LEU A 99 -1.62 -7.59 -5.02
N HIS A 100 -0.53 -8.36 -5.06
CA HIS A 100 -0.37 -9.51 -4.19
C HIS A 100 0.80 -9.31 -3.23
N PHE A 101 0.50 -9.35 -1.94
CA PHE A 101 1.46 -9.12 -0.86
C PHE A 101 1.64 -10.40 -0.04
N THR A 102 2.85 -10.62 0.44
CA THR A 102 3.13 -11.65 1.44
C THR A 102 2.55 -11.24 2.80
N ALA A 103 2.47 -12.19 3.72
CA ALA A 103 2.02 -11.90 5.09
C ALA A 103 2.90 -10.84 5.78
N GLU A 104 4.21 -10.89 5.57
CA GLU A 104 5.16 -9.94 6.16
C GLU A 104 4.99 -8.53 5.58
N GLU A 105 4.84 -8.42 4.25
CA GLU A 105 4.58 -7.15 3.57
C GLU A 105 3.29 -6.50 4.05
N TRP A 106 2.22 -7.30 4.14
CA TRP A 106 0.92 -6.81 4.59
C TRP A 106 0.96 -6.36 6.05
N ASN A 107 1.64 -7.10 6.92
CA ASN A 107 1.79 -6.71 8.33
C ASN A 107 2.58 -5.41 8.49
N ALA A 108 3.65 -5.21 7.71
CA ALA A 108 4.39 -3.96 7.70
C ALA A 108 3.53 -2.79 7.20
N PHE A 109 2.72 -3.01 6.16
CA PHE A 109 1.77 -2.00 5.68
C PHE A 109 0.75 -1.63 6.76
N VAL A 110 0.10 -2.62 7.40
CA VAL A 110 -0.86 -2.37 8.49
C VAL A 110 -0.20 -1.65 9.67
N ALA A 111 1.06 -1.95 9.99
CA ALA A 111 1.82 -1.21 11.00
C ALA A 111 2.02 0.26 10.60
N GLY A 112 2.47 0.54 9.37
CA GLY A 112 2.60 1.92 8.89
C GLY A 112 1.26 2.67 8.82
N VAL A 113 0.14 1.98 8.55
CA VAL A 113 -1.20 2.58 8.62
C VAL A 113 -1.58 2.96 10.05
N ARG A 114 -1.20 2.14 11.05
CA ARG A 114 -1.41 2.46 12.48
C ARG A 114 -0.60 3.67 12.93
N ASP A 115 0.60 3.82 12.37
CA ASP A 115 1.49 4.94 12.65
C ASP A 115 1.16 6.18 11.79
N GLU A 116 0.01 6.18 11.11
CA GLU A 116 -0.52 7.26 10.27
C GLU A 116 0.41 7.67 9.11
N GLU A 117 1.37 6.82 8.73
CA GLU A 117 2.37 7.11 7.69
C GLU A 117 1.77 7.28 6.29
N PHE A 118 0.56 6.76 6.08
CA PHE A 118 -0.15 6.79 4.81
C PHE A 118 -1.36 7.74 4.79
N ALA A 119 -1.57 8.52 5.85
CA ALA A 119 -2.69 9.44 5.93
C ALA A 119 -2.50 10.64 4.98
N CYS A 120 -3.54 10.98 4.20
CA CYS A 120 -3.61 12.27 3.52
C CYS A 120 -3.97 13.34 4.57
N VAL A 121 -3.01 14.21 4.90
CA VAL A 121 -3.21 15.42 5.71
C VAL A 121 -3.75 16.59 4.89
#